data_AF-A0A0G4KSC1-F1
#
_entry.id   AF-A0A0G4KSC1-F1
#
_cell.length_a   1.000
_cell.length_b   1.000
_cell.length_c   1.000
_cell.angle_alpha   90.00
_cell.angle_beta   90.00
_cell.angle_gamma   90.00
#
_symmetry.space_group_name_H-M   'P 1'
#
loop_
_entity.id
_entity.type
_entity.pdbx_description
1 polymer ?
#
loop_
_entity_poly.entity_id
_entity_poly.type
_entity_poly.pdbx_seq_one_letter_code
_entity_poly.pdbx_strand_id
1 'polypeptide(L)'
;MSLSWKTLAVCGLLPVVSAAGKFNWHDTKSVIAFGDSYTFVLGTHGRTAYSFIGDYLPGNFSFTPKELLENKIWQNYTGTSAGGPNWIEHLTDCAVEDGSYSPLDCKVQLWDFAFAGANTAESL
;
A
#
# COMPACT_ATOMS: atom_id res chain seq x y z
N MET A 1 27.41 -52.83 44.63
CA MET A 1 26.34 -52.41 43.70
C MET A 1 26.22 -50.90 43.78
N SER A 2 26.66 -50.17 42.74
CA SER A 2 26.63 -48.71 42.67
C SER A 2 25.70 -48.31 41.52
N LEU A 3 24.51 -47.79 41.83
CA LEU A 3 23.61 -47.19 40.85
C LEU A 3 24.10 -45.78 40.55
N SER A 4 24.67 -45.57 39.35
CA SER A 4 24.95 -44.23 38.83
C SER A 4 23.74 -43.75 38.04
N TRP A 5 23.08 -42.72 38.55
CA TRP A 5 21.89 -42.11 37.93
C TRP A 5 22.31 -41.35 36.67
N LYS A 6 21.80 -41.77 35.50
CA LYS A 6 21.94 -40.99 34.27
C LYS A 6 20.88 -39.89 34.27
N THR A 7 21.29 -38.65 34.53
CA THR A 7 20.44 -37.47 34.37
C THR A 7 20.12 -37.29 32.88
N LEU A 8 18.86 -37.49 32.48
CA LEU A 8 18.39 -37.06 31.16
C LEU A 8 18.22 -35.54 31.18
N ALA A 9 19.07 -34.83 30.43
CA ALA A 9 18.84 -33.44 30.10
C ALA A 9 17.68 -33.36 29.11
N VAL A 10 16.50 -32.98 29.60
CA VAL A 10 15.36 -32.63 28.74
C VAL A 10 15.68 -31.26 28.14
N CYS A 11 16.06 -31.25 26.87
CA CYS A 11 16.21 -30.03 26.09
C CYS A 11 14.81 -29.47 25.82
N GLY A 12 14.31 -28.64 26.74
CA GLY A 12 13.05 -27.94 26.55
C GLY A 12 13.17 -26.98 25.37
N LEU A 13 12.44 -27.26 24.29
CA LEU A 13 12.17 -26.30 23.22
C LEU A 13 11.39 -25.13 23.82
N LEU A 14 12.09 -24.10 24.27
CA LEU A 14 11.46 -22.83 24.55
C LEU A 14 10.91 -22.30 23.22
N PRO A 15 9.62 -21.92 23.15
CA PRO A 15 9.12 -21.25 21.96
C PRO A 15 9.89 -19.95 21.86
N VAL A 16 10.72 -19.81 20.81
CA VAL A 16 11.25 -18.52 20.44
C VAL A 16 10.05 -17.70 20.02
N VAL A 17 9.49 -16.94 20.96
CA VAL A 17 8.56 -15.87 20.65
C VAL A 17 9.39 -14.89 19.82
N SER A 18 9.29 -15.03 18.50
CA SER A 18 9.89 -14.06 17.58
C SER A 18 9.27 -12.72 17.94
N ALA A 19 10.03 -11.87 18.61
CA ALA A 19 9.65 -10.49 18.81
C ALA A 19 9.33 -9.96 17.41
N ALA A 20 8.08 -9.54 17.19
CA ALA A 20 7.66 -8.99 15.90
C ALA A 20 8.75 -8.01 15.45
N GLY A 21 9.37 -8.30 14.31
CA GLY A 21 10.53 -7.55 13.83
C GLY A 21 10.21 -6.06 13.85
N LYS A 22 11.16 -5.23 14.26
CA LYS A 22 11.00 -3.78 14.14
C LYS A 22 10.70 -3.45 12.68
N PHE A 23 9.78 -2.51 12.48
CA PHE A 23 9.51 -2.02 11.13
C PHE A 23 10.79 -1.52 10.47
N ASN A 24 11.01 -1.97 9.22
CA ASN A 24 12.09 -1.52 8.37
C ASN A 24 11.52 -1.19 6.99
N TRP A 25 11.62 0.07 6.59
CA TRP A 25 11.14 0.53 5.29
C TRP A 25 11.71 -0.30 4.12
N HIS A 26 12.98 -0.69 4.19
CA HIS A 26 13.67 -1.42 3.13
C HIS A 26 13.08 -2.82 2.87
N ASP A 27 12.36 -3.39 3.83
CA ASP A 27 11.71 -4.70 3.70
C ASP A 27 10.28 -4.59 3.16
N THR A 28 9.74 -3.37 3.05
CA THR A 28 8.37 -3.09 2.61
C THR A 28 8.19 -3.45 1.14
N LYS A 29 7.13 -4.19 0.83
CA LYS A 29 6.79 -4.62 -0.55
C LYS A 29 5.67 -3.82 -1.17
N SER A 30 4.75 -3.32 -0.34
CA SER A 30 3.57 -2.60 -0.78
C SER A 30 3.19 -1.55 0.24
N VAL A 31 2.65 -0.44 -0.23
CA VAL A 31 2.01 0.60 0.57
C VAL A 31 0.55 0.68 0.14
N ILE A 32 -0.33 0.72 1.13
CA ILE A 32 -1.76 1.00 0.93
C ILE A 32 -2.02 2.39 1.51
N ALA A 33 -2.41 3.33 0.66
CA ALA A 33 -2.62 4.72 1.03
C ALA A 33 -4.12 5.04 1.13
N PHE A 34 -4.50 5.83 2.12
CA PHE A 34 -5.82 6.45 2.23
C PHE A 34 -5.60 7.92 2.56
N GLY A 35 -6.48 8.81 2.11
CA GLY A 35 -6.32 10.23 2.34
C GLY A 35 -7.10 11.07 1.36
N ASP A 36 -6.66 12.31 1.20
CA ASP A 36 -7.31 13.34 0.40
C ASP A 36 -6.49 13.74 -0.84
N SER A 37 -6.68 14.97 -1.30
CA SER A 37 -5.99 15.58 -2.43
C SER A 37 -4.45 15.55 -2.32
N TYR A 38 -3.90 15.51 -1.11
CA TYR A 38 -2.45 15.52 -0.90
C TYR A 38 -1.79 14.17 -1.14
N THR A 39 -2.58 13.10 -1.29
CA THR A 39 -2.05 11.75 -1.48
C THR A 39 -2.49 11.15 -2.81
N PHE A 40 -3.72 11.42 -3.27
CA PHE A 40 -4.29 10.70 -4.42
C PHE A 40 -3.39 10.71 -5.66
N VAL A 41 -3.45 9.61 -6.41
CA VAL A 41 -2.87 9.49 -7.74
C VAL A 41 -3.98 9.26 -8.76
N LEU A 42 -3.79 9.69 -10.00
CA LEU A 42 -4.74 9.39 -11.07
C LEU A 42 -4.57 7.94 -11.52
N GLY A 43 -5.66 7.19 -11.59
CA GLY A 43 -5.65 5.85 -12.16
C GLY A 43 -6.58 5.68 -13.35
N THR A 44 -6.35 4.64 -14.14
CA THR A 44 -7.13 4.32 -15.35
C THR A 44 -8.60 3.97 -15.08
N HIS A 45 -8.91 3.53 -13.86
CA HIS A 45 -10.27 3.21 -13.37
C HIS A 45 -10.72 4.17 -12.26
N GLY A 46 -10.02 5.30 -12.10
CA GLY A 46 -10.36 6.34 -11.14
C GLY A 46 -11.08 7.51 -11.80
N ARG A 47 -11.56 8.45 -10.99
CA ARG A 47 -12.11 9.71 -11.48
C ARG A 47 -10.97 10.66 -11.79
N THR A 48 -10.93 11.16 -13.03
CA THR A 48 -9.90 12.09 -13.49
C THR A 48 -9.71 13.26 -12.54
N ALA A 49 -8.48 13.46 -12.05
CA ALA A 49 -8.10 14.47 -11.06
C ALA A 49 -8.71 14.31 -9.65
N TYR A 50 -9.23 13.13 -9.32
CA TYR A 50 -9.80 12.86 -8.00
C TYR A 50 -9.36 11.55 -7.38
N SER A 51 -9.09 10.48 -8.13
CA SER A 51 -8.81 9.18 -7.52
C SER A 51 -8.06 8.20 -8.42
N PHE A 52 -7.50 7.17 -7.80
CA PHE A 52 -6.83 6.05 -8.46
C PHE A 52 -7.84 5.02 -8.97
N ILE A 53 -8.77 4.58 -8.12
CA ILE A 53 -9.81 3.59 -8.44
C ILE A 53 -11.07 3.87 -7.63
N GLY A 54 -12.23 3.78 -8.27
CA GLY A 54 -13.49 4.17 -7.65
C GLY A 54 -13.49 5.62 -7.16
N ASP A 55 -14.58 6.08 -6.58
CA ASP A 55 -14.63 7.36 -5.86
C ASP A 55 -15.80 7.42 -4.87
N TYR A 56 -15.92 8.54 -4.16
CA TYR A 56 -16.96 8.75 -3.16
C TYR A 56 -18.36 9.00 -3.74
N LEU A 57 -18.50 9.12 -5.06
CA LEU A 57 -19.79 9.41 -5.68
C LEU A 57 -20.70 8.18 -5.55
N PRO A 58 -22.02 8.41 -5.38
CA PRO A 58 -22.99 7.31 -5.28
C PRO A 58 -22.85 6.32 -6.44
N GLY A 59 -22.56 5.05 -6.12
CA GLY A 59 -22.42 3.97 -7.09
C GLY A 59 -20.99 3.68 -7.58
N ASN A 60 -19.98 4.49 -7.20
CA ASN A 60 -18.60 4.36 -7.70
C ASN A 60 -17.60 3.79 -6.68
N PHE A 61 -18.06 3.35 -5.50
CA PHE A 61 -17.16 2.81 -4.46
C PHE A 61 -16.65 1.39 -4.74
N SER A 62 -17.39 0.59 -5.53
CA SER A 62 -17.09 -0.82 -5.72
C SER A 62 -16.30 -1.06 -7.00
N PHE A 63 -15.32 -1.95 -6.91
CA PHE A 63 -14.53 -2.46 -8.03
C PHE A 63 -14.23 -3.95 -7.80
N THR A 64 -13.98 -4.66 -8.87
CA THR A 64 -13.59 -6.06 -8.86
C THR A 64 -12.09 -6.22 -8.61
N PRO A 65 -11.62 -7.40 -8.14
CA PRO A 65 -10.19 -7.68 -8.04
C PRO A 65 -9.47 -7.54 -9.39
N LYS A 66 -10.14 -7.89 -10.49
CA LYS A 66 -9.60 -7.74 -11.84
C LYS A 66 -9.37 -6.27 -12.19
N GLU A 67 -10.37 -5.41 -11.96
CA GLU A 67 -10.24 -3.97 -12.19
C GLU A 67 -9.12 -3.37 -11.33
N LEU A 68 -9.00 -3.77 -10.06
CA LEU A 68 -7.91 -3.32 -9.20
C LEU A 68 -6.53 -3.71 -9.76
N LEU A 69 -6.35 -4.98 -10.17
CA LEU A 69 -5.07 -5.50 -10.62
C LEU A 69 -4.67 -5.05 -12.03
N GLU A 70 -5.66 -4.71 -12.88
CA GLU A 70 -5.42 -4.14 -14.21
C GLU A 70 -5.27 -2.61 -14.18
N ASN A 71 -5.67 -1.96 -13.07
CA ASN A 71 -5.58 -0.51 -12.93
C ASN A 71 -4.12 -0.04 -12.88
N LYS A 72 -3.85 1.04 -13.62
CA LYS A 72 -2.53 1.67 -13.68
C LYS A 72 -2.59 3.08 -13.13
N ILE A 73 -1.50 3.50 -12.50
CA ILE A 73 -1.26 4.90 -12.17
C ILE A 73 -0.90 5.62 -13.47
N TRP A 74 -1.66 6.66 -13.80
CA TRP A 74 -1.44 7.50 -14.96
C TRP A 74 -0.79 8.80 -14.51
N GLN A 75 0.53 8.92 -14.74
CA GLN A 75 1.29 10.13 -14.45
C GLN A 75 1.47 10.93 -15.73
N ASN A 76 0.97 12.17 -15.73
CA ASN A 76 1.04 13.10 -16.86
C ASN A 76 1.31 14.54 -16.41
N TYR A 77 1.92 14.69 -15.21
CA TYR A 77 2.14 15.95 -14.47
C TYR A 77 0.89 16.82 -14.23
N THR A 78 -0.31 16.31 -14.54
CA THR A 78 -1.59 17.01 -14.32
C THR A 78 -2.62 16.13 -13.59
N GLY A 79 -2.24 14.90 -13.27
CA GLY A 79 -3.09 13.89 -12.66
C GLY A 79 -3.27 14.02 -11.14
N THR A 80 -2.48 14.86 -10.46
CA THR A 80 -2.54 15.06 -9.00
C THR A 80 -2.74 16.54 -8.64
N SER A 81 -3.02 16.83 -7.36
CA SER A 81 -3.08 18.21 -6.85
C SER A 81 -1.72 18.91 -6.76
N ALA A 82 -0.61 18.19 -6.91
CA ALA A 82 0.74 18.77 -6.89
C ALA A 82 1.17 19.35 -8.25
N GLY A 83 0.46 19.08 -9.35
CA GLY A 83 0.96 19.38 -10.70
C GLY A 83 2.18 18.53 -11.08
N GLY A 84 2.23 17.31 -10.57
CA GLY A 84 3.33 16.35 -10.64
C GLY A 84 3.08 15.16 -9.71
N PRO A 85 4.08 14.34 -9.37
CA PRO A 85 3.89 13.27 -8.40
C PRO A 85 3.60 13.80 -7.00
N ASN A 86 2.65 13.18 -6.30
CA ASN A 86 2.42 13.40 -4.87
C ASN A 86 3.54 12.75 -4.03
N TRP A 87 3.63 13.12 -2.76
CA TRP A 87 4.68 12.62 -1.84
C TRP A 87 4.74 11.09 -1.77
N ILE A 88 3.60 10.42 -1.94
CA ILE A 88 3.49 8.97 -1.84
C ILE A 88 4.15 8.25 -3.03
N GLU A 89 4.12 8.86 -4.21
CA GLU A 89 4.80 8.37 -5.43
C GLU A 89 6.32 8.47 -5.23
N HIS A 90 6.81 9.59 -4.66
CA HIS A 90 8.22 9.75 -4.29
C HIS A 90 8.66 8.79 -3.18
N LEU A 91 7.81 8.55 -2.18
CA LEU A 91 8.13 7.63 -1.09
C LEU A 91 8.33 6.20 -1.62
N THR A 92 7.46 5.78 -2.54
CA THR A 92 7.46 4.42 -3.11
C THR A 92 8.33 4.25 -4.36
N ASP A 93 8.82 5.36 -4.92
CA ASP A 93 9.50 5.40 -6.22
C ASP A 93 8.66 4.77 -7.34
N CYS A 94 7.35 5.02 -7.28
CA CYS A 94 6.34 4.44 -8.18
C CYS A 94 5.60 5.59 -8.89
N ALA A 95 5.63 5.61 -10.23
CA ALA A 95 5.01 6.63 -11.07
C ALA A 95 5.51 8.08 -10.84
N VAL A 96 6.79 8.25 -10.52
CA VAL A 96 7.42 9.58 -10.33
C VAL A 96 7.74 10.31 -11.64
N GLU A 97 7.63 9.64 -12.79
CA GLU A 97 7.87 10.18 -14.12
C GLU A 97 6.61 10.04 -14.99
N ASP A 98 6.57 10.72 -16.13
CA ASP A 98 5.48 10.61 -17.09
C ASP A 98 5.30 9.19 -17.63
N GLY A 99 4.06 8.70 -17.62
CA GLY A 99 3.71 7.41 -18.18
C GLY A 99 2.50 6.74 -17.53
N SER A 100 2.40 5.43 -17.77
CA SER A 100 1.37 4.57 -17.18
C SER A 100 2.05 3.40 -16.49
N TYR A 101 1.83 3.27 -15.18
CA TYR A 101 2.55 2.36 -14.30
C TYR A 101 1.59 1.38 -13.64
N SER A 102 1.87 0.08 -13.76
CA SER A 102 1.20 -0.91 -12.93
C SER A 102 1.79 -0.88 -11.52
N PRO A 103 0.99 -0.84 -10.44
CA PRO A 103 1.49 -1.01 -9.08
C PRO A 103 2.33 -2.28 -8.91
N LEU A 104 2.03 -3.34 -9.67
CA LEU A 104 2.74 -4.61 -9.62
C LEU A 104 4.18 -4.53 -10.16
N ASP A 105 4.49 -3.55 -11.02
CA ASP A 105 5.81 -3.35 -11.62
C ASP A 105 6.71 -2.44 -10.76
N CYS A 106 6.14 -1.77 -9.74
CA CYS A 106 6.87 -0.88 -8.86
C CYS A 106 7.70 -1.65 -7.81
N LYS A 107 8.87 -1.11 -7.46
CA LYS A 107 9.76 -1.69 -6.44
C LYS A 107 9.07 -1.81 -5.08
N VAL A 108 8.36 -0.76 -4.68
CA VAL A 108 7.37 -0.78 -3.62
C VAL A 108 6.02 -0.52 -4.27
N GLN A 109 5.11 -1.49 -4.22
CA GLN A 109 3.82 -1.37 -4.89
C GLN A 109 2.98 -0.28 -4.23
N LEU A 110 2.48 0.67 -5.01
CA LEU A 110 1.60 1.73 -4.51
C LEU A 110 0.14 1.41 -4.81
N TRP A 111 -0.62 1.13 -3.75
CA TRP A 111 -2.08 0.95 -3.80
C TRP A 111 -2.75 2.13 -3.12
N ASP A 112 -3.00 3.18 -3.90
CA ASP A 112 -3.54 4.43 -3.39
C ASP A 112 -5.08 4.45 -3.47
N PHE A 113 -5.75 4.53 -2.32
CA PHE A 113 -7.20 4.68 -2.23
C PHE A 113 -7.60 6.06 -1.69
N ALA A 114 -6.69 7.02 -1.70
CA ALA A 114 -7.02 8.41 -1.43
C ALA A 114 -7.89 8.97 -2.55
N PHE A 115 -8.75 9.92 -2.19
CA PHE A 115 -9.51 10.68 -3.17
C PHE A 115 -9.58 12.16 -2.80
N ALA A 116 -9.51 13.05 -3.78
CA ALA A 116 -9.53 14.48 -3.54
C ALA A 116 -10.84 14.92 -2.86
N GLY A 117 -10.70 15.62 -1.73
CA GLY A 117 -11.82 16.06 -0.90
C GLY A 117 -12.29 15.08 0.17
N ALA A 118 -11.58 13.96 0.37
CA ALA A 118 -11.84 13.08 1.50
C ALA A 118 -11.74 13.82 2.84
N ASN A 119 -12.55 13.40 3.80
CA ASN A 119 -12.51 13.87 5.18
C ASN A 119 -12.47 12.67 6.14
N THR A 120 -12.40 12.95 7.44
CA THR A 120 -12.39 11.90 8.48
C THR A 120 -13.78 11.63 9.05
N ALA A 121 -14.84 12.17 8.46
CA ALA A 121 -16.19 12.04 8.99
C ALA A 121 -16.78 10.67 8.63
N GLU A 122 -17.45 10.04 9.58
CA GLU A 122 -18.14 8.76 9.36
C GLU A 122 -19.45 8.91 8.57
N SER A 123 -19.92 10.14 8.35
CA SER A 123 -21.15 10.45 7.61
C SER A 123 -20.95 11.61 6.63
N LEU A 124 -21.49 11.44 5.42
CA LEU A 124 -21.59 12.45 4.36
C LEU A 124 -22.66 13.51 4.67
#